data_AF-A0A1J0W324-F1
#
_entry.id   AF-A0A1J0W324-F1
#
_cell.length_a   1.000
_cell.length_b   1.000
_cell.length_c   1.000
_cell.angle_alpha   90.00
_cell.angle_beta   90.00
_cell.angle_gamma   90.00
#
_symmetry.space_group_name_H-M   'P 1'
#
loop_
_entity.id
_entity.type
_entity.pdbx_description
1 polymer ?
#
loop_
_entity_poly.entity_id
_entity_poly.type
_entity_poly.pdbx_seq_one_letter_code
_entity_poly.pdbx_strand_id
1 'polypeptide(L)'
;MKMKPEVSRRYWRALTANVVGLICDAQTLLEHESAGRARSLLILAREELARANAVYNTAHLSWTEGRGICEFPKHHLSFSTSHPNKIAATDSYSRELGPFWGDYDDIPPLSSQAEIDHLNSDKQAGFYVDSAAGKGGRFGSPLDVEPDPVLSELQVVAQLAEMSLIRDHTRMRDGDQPYDSTYDLQSELTPIAHPEEFAEFIAEISAAADES
;
A
#
# COMPACT_ATOMS: atom_id res chain seq x y z
N MET A 1 -0.41 15.69 -18.61
CA MET A 1 -0.78 14.58 -19.51
C MET A 1 -2.29 14.43 -19.50
N LYS A 2 -2.94 14.12 -20.62
CA LYS A 2 -4.39 13.87 -20.66
C LYS A 2 -4.64 12.37 -20.76
N MET A 3 -5.58 11.85 -20.00
CA MET A 3 -6.01 10.43 -20.08
C MET A 3 -7.52 10.32 -20.21
N LYS A 4 -7.98 9.33 -20.98
CA LYS A 4 -9.40 8.95 -20.99
C LYS A 4 -9.76 8.17 -19.71
N PRO A 5 -11.04 8.19 -19.26
CA PRO A 5 -11.49 7.46 -18.06
C PRO A 5 -11.04 6.00 -18.01
N GLU A 6 -11.16 5.28 -19.11
CA GLU A 6 -10.81 3.87 -19.20
C GLU A 6 -9.30 3.62 -19.08
N VAL A 7 -8.47 4.60 -19.46
CA VAL A 7 -7.01 4.53 -19.35
C VAL A 7 -6.58 4.85 -17.93
N SER A 8 -7.14 5.91 -17.32
CA SER A 8 -6.84 6.29 -15.94
C SER A 8 -7.32 5.22 -14.95
N ARG A 9 -8.49 4.62 -15.18
CA ARG A 9 -9.01 3.48 -14.39
C ARG A 9 -8.07 2.28 -14.45
N ARG A 10 -7.66 1.88 -15.66
CA ARG A 10 -6.72 0.75 -15.84
C ARG A 10 -5.37 1.02 -15.17
N TYR A 11 -4.89 2.25 -15.27
CA TYR A 11 -3.63 2.63 -14.62
C TYR A 11 -3.75 2.57 -13.09
N TRP A 12 -4.83 3.10 -12.53
CA TRP A 12 -5.11 2.98 -11.09
C TRP A 12 -5.19 1.51 -10.67
N ARG A 13 -5.95 0.66 -11.37
CA ARG A 13 -6.04 -0.79 -11.08
C ARG A 13 -4.68 -1.47 -11.11
N ALA A 14 -3.83 -1.15 -12.09
CA ALA A 14 -2.49 -1.74 -12.19
C ALA A 14 -1.60 -1.35 -11.00
N LEU A 15 -1.68 -0.10 -10.54
CA LEU A 15 -0.96 0.35 -9.34
C LEU A 15 -1.47 -0.39 -8.10
N THR A 16 -2.79 -0.43 -7.89
CA THR A 16 -3.37 -1.08 -6.72
C THR A 16 -3.11 -2.59 -6.71
N ALA A 17 -3.20 -3.27 -7.86
CA ALA A 17 -2.85 -4.68 -7.96
C ALA A 17 -1.37 -4.95 -7.61
N ASN A 18 -0.47 -4.04 -8.01
CA ASN A 18 0.94 -4.13 -7.64
C ASN A 18 1.16 -3.88 -6.14
N VAL A 19 0.41 -2.96 -5.51
CA VAL A 19 0.41 -2.76 -4.05
C VAL A 19 0.03 -4.05 -3.33
N VAL A 20 -1.09 -4.68 -3.72
CA VAL A 20 -1.55 -5.95 -3.13
C VAL A 20 -0.50 -7.04 -3.29
N GLY A 21 0.04 -7.23 -4.51
CA GLY A 21 1.09 -8.22 -4.76
C GLY A 21 2.33 -8.01 -3.88
N LEU A 22 2.79 -6.77 -3.72
CA LEU A 22 3.94 -6.45 -2.86
C LEU A 22 3.68 -6.78 -1.38
N ILE A 23 2.44 -6.61 -0.89
CA ILE A 23 2.04 -6.92 0.48
C ILE A 23 1.99 -8.43 0.69
N CYS A 24 1.38 -9.19 -0.22
CA CYS A 24 1.34 -10.66 -0.16
C CYS A 24 2.74 -11.27 -0.25
N ASP A 25 3.60 -10.73 -1.12
CA ASP A 25 5.01 -11.16 -1.23
C ASP A 25 5.78 -10.84 0.07
N ALA A 26 5.52 -9.69 0.69
CA ALA A 26 6.13 -9.32 1.97
C ALA A 26 5.72 -10.26 3.11
N GLN A 27 4.44 -10.65 3.17
CA GLN A 27 3.95 -11.66 4.12
C GLN A 27 4.68 -12.99 3.92
N THR A 28 4.74 -13.49 2.68
CA THR A 28 5.45 -14.73 2.35
C THR A 28 6.92 -14.67 2.79
N LEU A 29 7.59 -13.53 2.59
CA LEU A 29 8.98 -13.35 3.03
C LEU A 29 9.12 -13.34 4.56
N LEU A 30 8.14 -12.82 5.30
CA LEU A 30 8.14 -12.85 6.76
C LEU A 30 7.97 -14.28 7.29
N GLU A 31 7.10 -15.08 6.67
CA GLU A 31 6.93 -16.51 6.99
C GLU A 31 8.21 -17.32 6.76
N HIS A 32 9.09 -16.84 5.88
CA HIS A 32 10.40 -17.42 5.59
C HIS A 32 11.57 -16.69 6.27
N GLU A 33 11.31 -15.97 7.37
CA GLU A 33 12.33 -15.30 8.19
C GLU A 33 13.20 -14.28 7.41
N SER A 34 12.66 -13.72 6.32
CA SER A 34 13.35 -12.76 5.45
C SER A 34 12.83 -11.32 5.66
N ALA A 35 12.85 -10.87 6.92
CA ALA A 35 12.31 -9.58 7.35
C ALA A 35 12.89 -8.37 6.60
N GLY A 36 14.19 -8.35 6.29
CA GLY A 36 14.80 -7.25 5.54
C GLY A 36 14.19 -7.06 4.15
N ARG A 37 13.97 -8.16 3.42
CA ARG A 37 13.32 -8.12 2.09
C ARG A 37 11.86 -7.70 2.23
N ALA A 38 11.14 -8.26 3.20
CA ALA A 38 9.74 -7.91 3.45
C ALA A 38 9.58 -6.40 3.70
N ARG A 39 10.39 -5.83 4.60
CA ARG A 39 10.41 -4.38 4.86
C ARG A 39 10.62 -3.56 3.60
N SER A 40 11.50 -4.01 2.72
CA SER A 40 11.77 -3.31 1.46
C SER A 40 10.59 -3.36 0.49
N LEU A 41 9.85 -4.48 0.45
CA LEU A 41 8.61 -4.60 -0.31
C LEU A 41 7.49 -3.73 0.27
N LEU A 42 7.38 -3.62 1.59
CA LEU A 42 6.40 -2.72 2.23
C LEU A 42 6.67 -1.25 1.90
N ILE A 43 7.93 -0.81 1.87
CA ILE A 43 8.30 0.53 1.42
C ILE A 43 7.85 0.73 -0.04
N LEU A 44 8.10 -0.25 -0.92
CA LEU A 44 7.63 -0.18 -2.32
C LEU A 44 6.11 -0.18 -2.44
N ALA A 45 5.39 -0.93 -1.59
CA ALA A 45 3.93 -0.96 -1.57
C ALA A 45 3.37 0.42 -1.20
N ARG A 46 3.91 1.08 -0.17
CA ARG A 46 3.52 2.46 0.20
C ARG A 46 3.80 3.44 -0.93
N GLU A 47 4.92 3.30 -1.62
CA GLU A 47 5.24 4.12 -2.79
C GLU A 47 4.24 3.97 -3.94
N GLU A 48 3.84 2.73 -4.26
CA GLU A 48 2.85 2.45 -5.30
C GLU A 48 1.45 2.90 -4.88
N LEU A 49 1.11 2.77 -3.60
CA LEU A 49 -0.16 3.26 -3.04
C LEU A 49 -0.26 4.79 -3.17
N ALA A 50 0.83 5.51 -2.91
CA ALA A 50 0.88 6.95 -3.13
C ALA A 50 0.56 7.34 -4.58
N ARG A 51 1.11 6.57 -5.53
CA ARG A 51 0.85 6.76 -6.96
C ARG A 51 -0.61 6.48 -7.28
N ALA A 52 -1.16 5.39 -6.75
CA ALA A 52 -2.56 5.03 -6.93
C ALA A 52 -3.46 6.15 -6.40
N ASN A 53 -3.21 6.64 -5.19
CA ASN A 53 -3.96 7.75 -4.58
C ASN A 53 -3.90 9.04 -5.41
N ALA A 54 -2.72 9.37 -5.95
CA ALA A 54 -2.61 10.50 -6.85
C ALA A 54 -3.51 10.32 -8.08
N VAL A 55 -3.46 9.15 -8.75
CA VAL A 55 -4.32 8.86 -9.91
C VAL A 55 -5.79 8.97 -9.54
N TYR A 56 -6.15 8.39 -8.40
CA TYR A 56 -7.50 8.38 -7.87
C TYR A 56 -8.05 9.78 -7.63
N ASN A 57 -7.31 10.62 -6.90
CA ASN A 57 -7.72 11.98 -6.57
C ASN A 57 -7.99 12.83 -7.81
N THR A 58 -7.25 12.62 -8.90
CA THR A 58 -7.44 13.36 -10.15
C THR A 58 -8.56 12.79 -11.02
N ALA A 59 -8.73 11.46 -11.07
CA ALA A 59 -9.51 10.83 -12.14
C ALA A 59 -10.76 10.07 -11.67
N HIS A 60 -10.99 9.88 -10.37
CA HIS A 60 -12.12 9.07 -9.90
C HIS A 60 -13.47 9.50 -10.47
N LEU A 61 -13.81 10.80 -10.42
CA LEU A 61 -15.07 11.32 -10.98
C LEU A 61 -15.21 11.06 -12.49
N SER A 62 -14.10 10.90 -13.21
CA SER A 62 -14.16 10.63 -14.64
C SER A 62 -14.57 9.19 -14.95
N TRP A 63 -14.17 8.21 -14.11
CA TRP A 63 -14.58 6.81 -14.28
C TRP A 63 -15.78 6.40 -13.42
N THR A 64 -16.17 7.17 -12.40
CA THR A 64 -17.39 6.92 -11.59
C THR A 64 -18.61 7.69 -12.11
N GLU A 65 -18.42 8.90 -12.63
CA GLU A 65 -19.53 9.80 -13.07
C GLU A 65 -19.44 10.16 -14.57
N GLY A 66 -18.44 9.66 -15.31
CA GLY A 66 -18.34 9.88 -16.75
C GLY A 66 -17.93 11.30 -17.16
N ARG A 67 -17.23 12.06 -16.29
CA ARG A 67 -16.79 13.46 -16.56
C ARG A 67 -15.79 13.65 -17.73
N GLY A 68 -15.47 12.60 -18.48
CA GLY A 68 -14.65 12.66 -19.69
C GLY A 68 -13.15 12.67 -19.41
N ILE A 69 -12.37 13.35 -20.25
CA ILE A 69 -10.89 13.28 -20.21
C ILE A 69 -10.35 13.97 -18.95
N CYS A 70 -9.48 13.27 -18.21
CA CYS A 70 -8.78 13.82 -17.05
C CYS A 70 -7.48 14.51 -17.46
N GLU A 71 -7.20 15.69 -16.89
CA GLU A 71 -5.92 16.37 -17.07
C GLU A 71 -5.03 16.18 -15.85
N PHE A 72 -3.95 15.42 -16.02
CA PHE A 72 -2.90 15.27 -15.02
C PHE A 72 -1.89 16.41 -15.16
N PRO A 73 -1.56 17.14 -14.07
CA PRO A 73 -0.45 18.08 -14.07
C PRO A 73 0.84 17.41 -14.57
N LYS A 74 1.69 18.15 -15.30
CA LYS A 74 2.95 17.62 -15.89
C LYS A 74 3.81 16.87 -14.87
N HIS A 75 3.74 17.28 -13.60
CA HIS A 75 4.53 16.71 -12.50
C HIS A 75 3.72 15.85 -11.53
N HIS A 76 2.42 15.68 -11.75
CA HIS A 76 1.56 14.93 -10.85
C HIS A 76 1.98 13.46 -10.74
N LEU A 77 2.46 12.88 -11.84
CA LEU A 77 3.08 11.55 -11.82
C LEU A 77 4.60 11.62 -11.62
N SER A 78 5.25 12.79 -11.72
CA SER A 78 6.66 12.93 -11.31
C SER A 78 6.83 13.14 -9.81
N PHE A 79 5.74 13.36 -9.06
CA PHE A 79 5.69 13.02 -7.63
C PHE A 79 6.06 11.54 -7.41
N SER A 80 5.81 10.67 -8.39
CA SER A 80 6.26 9.27 -8.38
C SER A 80 7.74 9.04 -8.75
N THR A 81 8.52 10.07 -9.07
CA THR A 81 9.96 9.93 -9.30
C THR A 81 10.80 10.38 -8.11
N SER A 82 10.17 10.89 -7.04
CA SER A 82 10.81 11.29 -5.80
C SER A 82 10.28 10.44 -4.64
N HIS A 83 11.09 9.50 -4.14
CA HIS A 83 10.81 8.72 -2.93
C HIS A 83 10.22 9.55 -1.77
N PRO A 84 10.78 10.73 -1.41
CA PRO A 84 10.20 11.67 -0.44
C PRO A 84 8.71 11.92 -0.58
N ASN A 85 8.31 12.21 -1.81
CA ASN A 85 7.03 12.81 -2.12
C ASN A 85 5.92 11.76 -2.18
N LYS A 86 6.28 10.50 -2.45
CA LYS A 86 5.34 9.37 -2.40
C LYS A 86 4.97 9.02 -0.97
N ILE A 87 5.96 8.95 -0.09
CA ILE A 87 5.74 8.47 1.26
C ILE A 87 4.98 9.54 2.08
N ALA A 88 5.36 10.81 1.98
CA ALA A 88 4.62 11.92 2.59
C ALA A 88 3.16 12.03 2.09
N ALA A 89 2.90 11.69 0.82
CA ALA A 89 1.53 11.67 0.27
C ALA A 89 0.70 10.50 0.81
N THR A 90 1.33 9.37 1.15
CA THR A 90 0.66 8.24 1.82
C THR A 90 0.33 8.59 3.26
N ASP A 91 1.24 9.26 3.96
CA ASP A 91 1.02 9.71 5.35
C ASP A 91 0.00 10.87 5.44
N SER A 92 -0.11 11.71 4.40
CA SER A 92 -1.19 12.71 4.33
C SER A 92 -2.54 12.05 4.05
N TYR A 93 -2.56 10.99 3.24
CA TYR A 93 -3.77 10.24 2.93
C TYR A 93 -4.31 9.49 4.16
N SER A 94 -3.45 8.91 5.00
CA SER A 94 -3.90 8.27 6.26
C SER A 94 -4.60 9.26 7.20
N ARG A 95 -4.13 10.51 7.29
CA ARG A 95 -4.76 11.57 8.11
C ARG A 95 -6.11 12.04 7.58
N GLU A 96 -6.29 12.07 6.25
CA GLU A 96 -7.58 12.43 5.64
C GLU A 96 -8.68 11.37 5.89
N LEU A 97 -8.31 10.20 6.40
CA LEU A 97 -9.22 9.07 6.65
C LEU A 97 -9.65 8.93 8.12
N GLY A 98 -9.01 9.65 9.05
CA GLY A 98 -9.37 9.67 10.47
C GLY A 98 -10.87 9.90 10.75
N PRO A 99 -11.56 10.80 10.00
CA PRO A 99 -12.99 11.03 10.18
C PRO A 99 -13.92 9.85 9.83
N PHE A 100 -13.45 8.84 9.10
CA PHE A 100 -14.31 7.74 8.65
C PHE A 100 -14.05 6.40 9.36
N TRP A 101 -12.83 6.14 9.85
CA TRP A 101 -12.44 4.77 10.23
C TRP A 101 -11.48 4.62 11.43
N GLY A 102 -11.18 5.67 12.20
CA GLY A 102 -10.44 5.60 13.47
C GLY A 102 -9.22 6.53 13.56
N ASP A 103 -8.60 6.65 14.75
CA ASP A 103 -7.42 7.50 14.98
C ASP A 103 -6.16 6.83 14.46
N TYR A 104 -5.59 7.39 13.39
CA TYR A 104 -4.25 7.06 12.86
C TYR A 104 -3.26 8.23 13.10
N ASP A 105 -3.54 9.06 14.10
CA ASP A 105 -2.71 10.21 14.50
C ASP A 105 -1.30 9.80 14.97
N ASP A 106 -1.12 8.52 15.32
CA ASP A 106 0.16 7.94 15.74
C ASP A 106 1.14 7.64 14.59
N ILE A 107 0.77 7.89 13.32
CA ILE A 107 1.69 7.80 12.18
C ILE A 107 2.37 9.17 11.99
N PRO A 108 3.60 9.39 12.50
CA PRO A 108 4.29 10.67 12.36
C PRO A 108 4.54 10.98 10.88
N PRO A 109 4.38 12.25 10.44
CA PRO A 109 4.70 12.63 9.07
C PRO A 109 6.19 12.49 8.85
N LEU A 110 6.58 11.76 7.81
CA LEU A 110 7.95 11.83 7.31
C LEU A 110 8.13 13.21 6.68
N SER A 111 8.86 14.09 7.37
CA SER A 111 8.88 15.53 7.11
C SER A 111 10.29 16.07 6.81
N SER A 112 11.32 15.24 6.95
CA SER A 112 12.71 15.62 6.76
C SER A 112 13.47 14.77 5.73
N GLN A 113 14.45 15.37 5.05
CA GLN A 113 15.36 14.66 4.13
C GLN A 113 16.11 13.50 4.81
N ALA A 114 16.40 13.62 6.12
CA ALA A 114 17.08 12.58 6.88
C ALA A 114 16.25 11.30 7.02
N GLU A 115 14.94 11.43 7.26
CA GLU A 115 14.02 10.28 7.34
C GLU A 115 13.85 9.59 5.98
N ILE A 116 13.91 10.37 4.89
CA ILE A 116 13.87 9.85 3.52
C ILE A 116 15.13 9.06 3.20
N ASP A 117 16.30 9.61 3.53
CA ASP A 117 17.56 8.92 3.31
C ASP A 117 17.63 7.64 4.15
N HIS A 118 17.04 7.65 5.34
CA HIS A 118 16.87 6.46 6.17
C HIS A 118 16.01 5.40 5.49
N LEU A 119 14.84 5.75 4.95
CA LEU A 119 13.96 4.81 4.23
C LEU A 119 14.59 4.25 2.95
N ASN A 120 15.32 5.09 2.20
CA ASN A 120 16.07 4.60 1.05
C ASN A 120 17.16 3.63 1.48
N SER A 121 17.84 3.91 2.60
CA SER A 121 18.82 2.99 3.18
C SER A 121 18.16 1.69 3.65
N ASP A 122 17.00 1.76 4.31
CA ASP A 122 16.25 0.60 4.79
C ASP A 122 15.79 -0.32 3.67
N LYS A 123 15.33 0.27 2.56
CA LYS A 123 14.97 -0.44 1.34
C LYS A 123 16.19 -1.08 0.65
N GLN A 124 17.34 -0.41 0.64
CA GLN A 124 18.57 -1.02 0.09
C GLN A 124 19.07 -2.16 0.99
N ALA A 125 18.99 -1.98 2.31
CA ALA A 125 19.42 -2.96 3.31
C ALA A 125 18.65 -4.29 3.23
N GLY A 126 17.43 -4.31 2.67
CA GLY A 126 16.71 -5.55 2.45
C GLY A 126 17.14 -6.37 1.25
N PHE A 127 17.94 -5.82 0.33
CA PHE A 127 18.35 -6.54 -0.88
C PHE A 127 19.86 -6.71 -1.01
N TYR A 128 20.65 -5.83 -0.39
CA TYR A 128 22.10 -5.81 -0.55
C TYR A 128 22.82 -6.09 0.78
N VAL A 129 23.91 -6.86 0.69
CA VAL A 129 24.89 -6.94 1.77
C VAL A 129 25.72 -5.66 1.71
N ASP A 130 25.67 -4.87 2.77
CA ASP A 130 26.45 -3.64 2.86
C ASP A 130 27.79 -3.92 3.53
N SER A 131 28.88 -3.56 2.86
CA SER A 131 30.17 -3.49 3.52
C SER A 131 30.17 -2.23 4.38
N ALA A 132 30.15 -2.36 5.72
CA ALA A 132 30.36 -1.23 6.59
C ALA A 132 31.85 -0.81 6.53
N ALA A 133 32.26 -0.26 5.38
CA ALA A 133 33.57 0.24 5.07
C ALA A 133 33.81 1.51 5.90
N GLY A 134 34.11 1.30 7.17
CA GLY A 134 34.32 2.36 8.15
C GLY A 134 34.35 1.89 9.61
N LYS A 135 33.76 0.73 9.94
CA LYS A 135 33.74 0.20 11.33
C LYS A 135 34.34 -1.21 11.42
N GLY A 136 35.66 -1.32 11.19
CA GLY A 136 36.45 -2.47 11.64
C GLY A 136 36.11 -3.82 11.00
N GLY A 137 35.66 -3.84 9.74
CA GLY A 137 35.44 -5.10 9.00
C GLY A 137 34.08 -5.77 9.23
N ARG A 138 33.08 -5.05 9.73
CA ARG A 138 31.70 -5.55 9.82
C ARG A 138 30.96 -5.38 8.47
N PHE A 139 29.99 -6.25 8.22
CA PHE A 139 29.03 -6.13 7.11
C PHE A 139 27.61 -6.24 7.67
N GLY A 140 26.65 -5.65 6.97
CA GLY A 140 25.21 -5.83 7.25
C GLY A 140 24.59 -6.71 6.18
N SER A 141 23.72 -7.63 6.58
CA SER A 141 22.97 -8.53 5.70
C SER A 141 21.47 -8.24 5.81
N PRO A 142 20.69 -8.44 4.72
CA PRO A 142 19.23 -8.48 4.82
C PRO A 142 18.68 -9.49 5.84
N LEU A 143 19.49 -10.49 6.21
CA LEU A 143 19.16 -11.50 7.21
C LEU A 143 19.39 -11.02 8.66
N ASP A 144 20.07 -9.88 8.85
CA ASP A 144 20.33 -9.31 10.17
C ASP A 144 19.22 -8.34 10.62
N VAL A 145 18.18 -8.17 9.80
CA VAL A 145 17.03 -7.30 10.11
C VAL A 145 16.07 -8.07 11.00
N GLU A 146 15.75 -7.49 12.16
CA GLU A 146 14.76 -8.06 13.08
C GLU A 146 13.35 -8.05 12.46
N PRO A 147 12.55 -9.14 12.64
CA PRO A 147 11.18 -9.22 12.14
C PRO A 147 10.22 -8.18 12.74
N ASP A 148 10.42 -7.81 14.01
CA ASP A 148 9.71 -6.67 14.60
C ASP A 148 10.53 -5.39 14.37
N PRO A 149 9.92 -4.30 13.87
CA PRO A 149 8.48 -4.00 13.76
C PRO A 149 7.84 -4.28 12.39
N VAL A 150 8.47 -5.08 11.51
CA VAL A 150 8.03 -5.31 10.13
C VAL A 150 6.67 -6.01 10.06
N LEU A 151 6.37 -6.90 11.03
CA LEU A 151 5.05 -7.53 11.16
C LEU A 151 3.93 -6.51 11.41
N SER A 152 4.12 -5.57 12.34
CA SER A 152 3.15 -4.50 12.57
C SER A 152 3.01 -3.60 11.33
N GLU A 153 4.11 -3.31 10.65
CA GLU A 153 4.06 -2.50 9.42
C GLU A 153 3.30 -3.19 8.29
N LEU A 154 3.44 -4.51 8.13
CA LEU A 154 2.68 -5.29 7.15
C LEU A 154 1.18 -5.07 7.31
N GLN A 155 0.66 -5.21 8.54
CA GLN A 155 -0.75 -5.04 8.83
C GLN A 155 -1.22 -3.60 8.52
N VAL A 156 -0.46 -2.59 8.94
CA VAL A 156 -0.80 -1.18 8.67
C VAL A 156 -0.85 -0.89 7.17
N VAL A 157 0.12 -1.38 6.39
CA VAL A 157 0.14 -1.16 4.94
C VAL A 157 -1.00 -1.90 4.24
N ALA A 158 -1.35 -3.10 4.70
CA ALA A 158 -2.51 -3.85 4.21
C ALA A 158 -3.82 -3.10 4.45
N GLN A 159 -4.03 -2.57 5.67
CA GLN A 159 -5.21 -1.76 6.01
C GLN A 159 -5.32 -0.52 5.11
N LEU A 160 -4.22 0.24 4.93
CA LEU A 160 -4.23 1.44 4.08
C LEU A 160 -4.58 1.11 2.61
N ALA A 161 -4.09 -0.01 2.09
CA ALA A 161 -4.41 -0.48 0.74
C ALA A 161 -5.88 -0.92 0.63
N GLU A 162 -6.37 -1.68 1.61
CA GLU A 162 -7.76 -2.14 1.68
C GLU A 162 -8.74 -0.97 1.75
N MET A 163 -8.44 0.06 2.54
CA MET A 163 -9.26 1.28 2.60
C MET A 163 -9.38 1.98 1.25
N SER A 164 -8.31 2.02 0.46
CA SER A 164 -8.35 2.59 -0.89
C SER A 164 -9.30 1.80 -1.82
N LEU A 165 -9.33 0.47 -1.66
CA LEU A 165 -10.23 -0.42 -2.38
C LEU A 165 -11.69 -0.27 -1.93
N ILE A 166 -11.96 -0.20 -0.62
CA ILE A 166 -13.30 0.01 -0.06
C ILE A 166 -13.88 1.36 -0.52
N ARG A 167 -13.06 2.41 -0.50
CA ARG A 167 -13.45 3.74 -0.98
C ARG A 167 -13.84 3.70 -2.46
N ASP A 168 -13.06 3.01 -3.29
CA ASP A 168 -13.38 2.83 -4.70
C ASP A 168 -14.66 2.04 -4.92
N HIS A 169 -14.80 0.89 -4.23
CA HIS A 169 -16.00 0.07 -4.27
C HIS A 169 -17.25 0.90 -3.97
N THR A 170 -17.22 1.68 -2.88
CA THR A 170 -18.35 2.50 -2.44
C THR A 170 -18.75 3.51 -3.53
N ARG A 171 -17.77 4.21 -4.12
CA ARG A 171 -18.06 5.21 -5.17
C ARG A 171 -18.49 4.60 -6.50
N MET A 172 -17.95 3.44 -6.87
CA MET A 172 -18.37 2.72 -8.07
C MET A 172 -19.79 2.17 -7.94
N ARG A 173 -20.18 1.70 -6.75
CA ARG A 173 -21.53 1.22 -6.47
C ARG A 173 -22.57 2.35 -6.57
N ASP A 174 -22.21 3.54 -6.10
CA ASP A 174 -23.10 4.70 -6.04
C ASP A 174 -22.99 5.60 -7.30
N GLY A 175 -22.17 5.21 -8.29
CA GLY A 175 -21.88 5.99 -9.50
C GLY A 175 -22.78 5.67 -10.69
N ASP A 176 -22.65 6.48 -11.74
CA ASP A 176 -23.46 6.39 -12.98
C ASP A 176 -22.82 5.48 -14.06
N GLN A 177 -21.58 5.05 -13.84
CA GLN A 177 -20.83 4.19 -14.77
C GLN A 177 -21.02 2.70 -14.43
N PRO A 178 -20.84 1.79 -15.40
CA PRO A 178 -20.91 0.35 -15.15
C PRO A 178 -20.01 -0.07 -14.00
N TYR A 179 -20.55 -0.90 -13.11
CA TYR A 179 -19.84 -1.37 -11.93
C TYR A 179 -18.59 -2.20 -12.30
N ASP A 180 -17.43 -1.74 -11.86
CA ASP A 180 -16.11 -2.38 -12.05
C ASP A 180 -15.53 -2.70 -10.66
N SER A 181 -15.79 -3.94 -10.22
CA SER A 181 -15.44 -4.41 -8.88
C SER A 181 -13.94 -4.58 -8.67
N THR A 182 -13.46 -4.24 -7.48
CA THR A 182 -12.09 -4.50 -6.99
C THR A 182 -12.07 -5.51 -5.84
N TYR A 183 -13.16 -6.24 -5.67
CA TYR A 183 -13.32 -7.20 -4.58
C TYR A 183 -12.26 -8.31 -4.58
N ASP A 184 -11.80 -8.71 -5.77
CA ASP A 184 -10.70 -9.66 -5.95
C ASP A 184 -9.42 -9.21 -5.23
N LEU A 185 -9.06 -7.94 -5.37
CA LEU A 185 -7.90 -7.37 -4.68
C LEU A 185 -8.15 -7.17 -3.18
N GLN A 186 -9.39 -6.85 -2.80
CA GLN A 186 -9.76 -6.65 -1.40
C GLN A 186 -9.66 -7.97 -0.62
N SER A 187 -10.20 -9.06 -1.18
CA SER A 187 -10.22 -10.37 -0.53
C SER A 187 -8.83 -10.92 -0.22
N GLU A 188 -7.82 -10.58 -1.03
CA GLU A 188 -6.43 -10.95 -0.77
C GLU A 188 -5.84 -10.21 0.43
N LEU A 189 -6.28 -8.97 0.69
CA LEU A 189 -5.77 -8.15 1.79
C LEU A 189 -6.46 -8.41 3.12
N THR A 190 -7.75 -8.77 3.12
CA THR A 190 -8.53 -8.99 4.33
C THR A 190 -7.82 -9.89 5.37
N PRO A 191 -7.25 -11.07 5.03
CA PRO A 191 -6.55 -11.89 6.03
C PRO A 191 -5.27 -11.25 6.61
N ILE A 192 -4.69 -10.27 5.91
CA ILE A 192 -3.47 -9.57 6.32
C ILE A 192 -3.80 -8.31 7.13
N ALA A 193 -4.83 -7.57 6.71
CA ALA A 193 -5.28 -6.34 7.35
C ALA A 193 -6.01 -6.60 8.68
N HIS A 194 -6.75 -7.71 8.72
CA HIS A 194 -7.71 -8.09 9.77
C HIS A 194 -7.51 -9.55 10.20
N PRO A 195 -6.31 -9.96 10.65
CA PRO A 195 -5.98 -11.37 10.86
C PRO A 195 -6.83 -12.06 11.94
N GLU A 196 -7.15 -11.35 13.03
CA GLU A 196 -7.98 -11.88 14.12
C GLU A 196 -9.44 -12.03 13.66
N GLU A 197 -10.02 -10.98 13.08
CA GLU A 197 -11.41 -11.01 12.60
C GLU A 197 -11.61 -12.04 11.48
N PHE A 198 -10.61 -12.18 10.60
CA PHE A 198 -10.63 -13.19 9.55
C PHE A 198 -10.56 -14.61 10.12
N ALA A 199 -9.72 -14.86 11.11
CA ALA A 199 -9.63 -16.17 11.77
C ALA A 199 -10.95 -16.54 12.47
N GLU A 200 -11.59 -15.59 13.14
CA GLU A 200 -12.91 -15.78 13.76
C GLU A 200 -13.98 -16.13 12.71
N PHE A 201 -14.03 -15.37 11.61
CA PHE A 201 -14.97 -15.63 10.52
C PHE A 201 -14.81 -17.03 9.90
N ILE A 202 -13.57 -17.48 9.67
CA ILE A 202 -13.30 -18.83 9.15
C ILE A 202 -13.70 -19.91 10.17
N ALA A 203 -13.48 -19.68 11.45
CA ALA A 203 -13.91 -20.60 12.51
C ALA A 203 -15.45 -20.74 12.56
N GLU A 204 -16.19 -19.63 12.44
CA GLU A 204 -17.65 -19.63 12.39
C GLU A 204 -18.19 -20.38 11.17
N ILE A 205 -17.64 -20.15 9.98
CA ILE A 205 -18.04 -20.86 8.74
C ILE A 205 -17.77 -22.36 8.87
N SER A 206 -16.61 -22.73 9.41
CA SER A 206 -16.23 -24.14 9.57
C SER A 206 -17.18 -24.85 10.53
N ALA A 207 -17.52 -24.22 11.65
CA ALA A 207 -18.48 -24.76 12.61
C ALA A 207 -19.88 -24.93 12.00
N ALA A 208 -20.35 -23.98 11.20
CA ALA A 208 -21.64 -24.06 10.53
C ALA A 208 -21.71 -25.17 9.45
N ALA A 209 -20.57 -25.50 8.82
CA ALA A 209 -20.47 -26.58 7.84
C ALA A 209 -20.45 -27.98 8.48
N ASP A 210 -19.91 -28.11 9.69
CA ASP A 210 -19.90 -29.36 10.46
C ASP A 210 -21.28 -29.70 11.06
N GLU A 211 -22.18 -28.72 11.17
CA GLU A 211 -23.56 -28.88 11.65
C GLU A 211 -24.58 -29.17 10.54
N SER A 212 -24.18 -29.12 9.25
CA SER A 212 -25.04 -29.31 8.07
C SER A 212 -24.89 -30.67 7.39
#